data_AF-A0A949HBL1-F1
#
_entry.id   AF-A0A949HBL1-F1
#
_cell.length_a   1.000
_cell.length_b   1.000
_cell.length_c   1.000
_cell.angle_alpha   90.00
_cell.angle_beta   90.00
_cell.angle_gamma   90.00
#
_symmetry.space_group_name_H-M   'P 1'
#
loop_
_entity.id
_entity.type
_entity.pdbx_description
1 polymer ?
#
loop_
_entity_poly.entity_id
_entity_poly.type
_entity_poly.pdbx_seq_one_letter_code
_entity_poly.pdbx_strand_id
1 'polypeptide(L)'
;MLTIGWLTALAACGGTASVGSDCTRRWIQPESESVLDEQRRRGPAWHDRPTLFRAADSTARGPAIDALARFTLDGAPLFFFSPDLRQALVRDDAFGDLLAVDATRLRRGATALIGSVRPAARRSLGDLAILEVLVRSEVIQTYVHIGSELCVADPVGADGAVTIAVRGSHTYATNEVQRDPLHFTLQIDAAGSMAIIGN
;
A
#
# COMPACT_ATOMS: atom_id res chain seq x y z
N MET A 1 -19.53 -40.65 -32.50
CA MET A 1 -20.15 -40.00 -31.32
C MET A 1 -19.52 -40.66 -30.10
N LEU A 2 -18.71 -40.04 -29.25
CA LEU A 2 -18.43 -38.64 -28.94
C LEU A 2 -16.91 -38.46 -28.75
N THR A 3 -16.40 -37.34 -29.25
CA THR A 3 -15.11 -36.72 -28.92
C THR A 3 -15.17 -36.10 -27.53
N ILE A 4 -14.17 -36.35 -26.67
CA ILE A 4 -13.94 -35.57 -25.45
C ILE A 4 -12.49 -35.09 -25.49
N GLY A 5 -12.35 -33.77 -25.56
CA GLY A 5 -11.09 -33.06 -25.70
C GLY A 5 -10.48 -32.61 -24.37
N TRP A 6 -9.15 -32.62 -24.38
CA TRP A 6 -8.22 -31.63 -23.79
C TRP A 6 -8.45 -31.16 -22.35
N LEU A 7 -7.74 -31.81 -21.42
CA LEU A 7 -7.24 -31.20 -20.19
C LEU A 7 -5.85 -30.60 -20.48
N THR A 8 -5.80 -29.28 -20.71
CA THR A 8 -4.52 -28.55 -20.78
C THR A 8 -4.13 -28.14 -19.38
N ALA A 9 -3.14 -28.83 -18.82
CA ALA A 9 -2.48 -28.43 -17.59
C ALA A 9 -1.75 -27.09 -17.82
N LEU A 10 -2.14 -26.06 -17.07
CA LEU A 10 -1.38 -24.82 -16.96
C LEU A 10 -0.07 -25.14 -16.23
N ALA A 11 1.03 -25.04 -16.98
CA ALA A 11 2.38 -25.18 -16.49
C ALA A 11 2.65 -24.14 -15.40
N ALA A 12 3.01 -24.63 -14.22
CA ALA A 12 3.65 -23.83 -13.19
C ALA A 12 5.06 -23.47 -13.69
N CYS A 13 5.24 -22.24 -14.17
CA CYS A 13 6.57 -21.67 -14.32
C CYS A 13 7.12 -21.38 -12.92
N GLY A 14 7.79 -22.39 -12.35
CA GLY A 14 8.69 -22.26 -11.21
C GLY A 14 9.91 -21.45 -11.63
N GLY A 15 9.86 -20.15 -11.38
CA GLY A 15 11.02 -19.27 -11.37
C GLY A 15 11.09 -18.57 -10.04
N THR A 16 11.76 -19.16 -9.05
CA THR A 16 12.21 -18.42 -7.87
C THR A 16 13.34 -17.50 -8.32
N ALA A 17 12.98 -16.37 -8.93
CA ALA A 17 13.90 -15.27 -9.11
C ALA A 17 14.40 -14.88 -7.71
N SER A 18 15.70 -15.01 -7.48
CA SER A 18 16.35 -14.49 -6.29
C SER A 18 16.08 -12.99 -6.22
N VAL A 19 15.26 -12.57 -5.27
CA VAL A 19 15.04 -11.15 -4.96
C VAL A 19 16.40 -10.54 -4.65
N GLY A 20 16.87 -9.67 -5.56
CA GLY A 20 18.18 -9.03 -5.47
C GLY A 20 18.36 -8.29 -4.16
N SER A 21 19.59 -8.32 -3.65
CA SER A 21 20.08 -7.71 -2.41
C SER A 21 20.05 -6.18 -2.38
N ASP A 22 19.49 -5.52 -3.39
CA ASP A 22 19.83 -4.13 -3.66
C ASP A 22 18.75 -3.19 -3.13
N CYS A 23 19.19 -2.38 -2.16
CA CYS A 23 18.38 -1.32 -1.61
C CYS A 23 18.39 -0.13 -2.57
N THR A 24 17.47 -0.09 -3.54
CA THR A 24 17.44 1.05 -4.47
C THR A 24 16.98 2.34 -3.78
N ARG A 25 15.98 2.25 -2.89
CA ARG A 25 15.43 3.41 -2.19
C ARG A 25 15.28 3.12 -0.70
N ARG A 26 15.57 4.13 0.12
CA ARG A 26 15.34 4.09 1.57
C ARG A 26 14.24 5.06 1.94
N TRP A 27 13.24 4.58 2.65
CA TRP A 27 12.15 5.41 3.18
C TRP A 27 12.15 5.34 4.71
N ILE A 28 11.96 6.50 5.33
CA ILE A 28 11.72 6.61 6.76
C ILE A 28 10.27 7.07 6.93
N GLN A 29 9.50 6.33 7.72
CA GLN A 29 8.10 6.62 8.04
C GLN A 29 7.99 6.82 9.56
N PRO A 30 8.05 8.06 10.07
CA PRO A 30 7.81 8.35 11.47
C PRO A 30 6.31 8.40 11.78
N GLU A 31 5.92 8.09 13.02
CA GLU A 31 4.53 8.22 13.50
C GLU A 31 4.00 9.67 13.39
N SER A 32 4.85 10.66 13.61
CA SER A 32 4.49 12.09 13.57
C SER A 32 4.06 12.60 12.18
N GLU A 33 4.24 11.78 11.14
CA GLU A 33 3.81 12.04 9.77
C GLU A 33 2.72 11.06 9.32
N SER A 34 2.03 10.43 10.28
CA SER A 34 0.94 9.49 10.00
C SER A 34 -0.39 10.19 9.73
N VAL A 35 -1.25 9.52 8.97
CA VAL A 35 -2.63 9.97 8.73
C VAL A 35 -3.39 10.08 10.05
N LEU A 36 -3.15 9.14 10.98
CA LEU A 36 -3.79 9.13 12.29
C LEU A 36 -3.35 10.32 13.16
N ASP A 37 -2.05 10.64 13.23
CA ASP A 37 -1.55 11.80 13.97
C ASP A 37 -2.16 13.09 13.40
N GLU A 38 -2.14 13.23 12.08
CA GLU A 38 -2.72 14.41 11.43
C GLU A 38 -4.22 14.54 11.71
N GLN A 39 -4.97 13.44 11.63
CA GLN A 39 -6.39 13.43 11.93
C GLN A 39 -6.65 13.86 13.39
N ARG A 40 -5.89 13.33 14.34
CA ARG A 40 -6.03 13.67 15.77
C ARG A 40 -5.78 15.14 16.07
N ARG A 41 -4.92 15.79 15.29
CA ARG A 41 -4.66 17.25 15.41
C ARG A 41 -5.77 18.10 14.82
N ARG A 42 -6.43 17.63 13.76
CA ARG A 42 -7.36 18.46 12.95
C ARG A 42 -8.83 18.18 13.23
N GLY A 43 -9.18 16.96 13.61
CA GLY A 43 -10.55 16.44 13.66
C GLY A 43 -10.98 15.93 15.03
N PRO A 44 -12.18 15.32 15.12
CA PRO A 44 -12.63 14.65 16.33
C PRO A 44 -11.72 13.45 16.64
N ALA A 45 -11.56 13.10 17.92
CA ALA A 45 -10.64 12.04 18.32
C ALA A 45 -10.87 10.72 17.57
N TRP A 46 -9.88 10.28 16.78
CA TRP A 46 -9.74 8.89 16.35
C TRP A 46 -8.86 8.12 17.33
N HIS A 47 -9.41 7.03 17.84
CA HIS A 47 -8.69 6.12 18.72
C HIS A 47 -7.87 5.09 17.93
N ASP A 48 -8.36 4.70 16.75
CA ASP A 48 -7.78 3.63 15.94
C ASP A 48 -7.40 4.11 14.53
N ARG A 49 -6.45 3.41 13.91
CA ARG A 49 -6.11 3.60 12.48
C ARG A 49 -7.31 3.20 11.60
N PRO A 50 -7.54 3.86 10.45
CA PRO A 50 -8.52 3.40 9.48
C PRO A 50 -8.25 1.97 9.04
N THR A 51 -9.30 1.16 8.99
CA THR A 51 -9.24 -0.19 8.41
C THR A 51 -9.67 -0.21 6.95
N LEU A 52 -10.31 0.86 6.49
CA LEU A 52 -10.85 1.04 5.14
C LEU A 52 -10.73 2.50 4.72
N PHE A 53 -10.20 2.73 3.52
CA PHE A 53 -10.24 4.00 2.82
C PHE A 53 -11.23 3.83 1.67
N ARG A 54 -12.40 4.45 1.80
CA ARG A 54 -13.46 4.35 0.79
C ARG A 54 -13.09 5.19 -0.43
N ALA A 55 -13.32 4.64 -1.60
CA ALA A 55 -13.32 5.39 -2.83
C ALA A 55 -14.48 6.39 -2.80
N ALA A 56 -14.14 7.66 -2.97
CA ALA A 56 -15.07 8.76 -3.06
C ALA A 56 -14.99 9.37 -4.46
N ASP A 57 -16.13 9.88 -4.92
CA ASP A 57 -16.26 10.57 -6.20
C ASP A 57 -15.11 11.59 -6.38
N SER A 58 -14.42 11.55 -7.51
CA SER A 58 -13.28 12.42 -7.80
C SER A 58 -13.59 13.93 -7.78
N THR A 59 -14.88 14.29 -7.89
CA THR A 59 -15.35 15.67 -7.73
C THR A 59 -15.58 16.06 -6.27
N ALA A 60 -15.63 15.09 -5.35
CA ALA A 60 -15.75 15.34 -3.93
C ALA A 60 -14.60 16.23 -3.45
N ARG A 61 -14.95 17.17 -2.58
CA ARG A 61 -13.98 18.10 -2.00
C ARG A 61 -13.88 17.82 -0.50
N GLY A 62 -12.65 17.82 -0.02
CA GLY A 62 -12.33 17.68 1.37
C GLY A 62 -10.94 18.22 1.65
N PRO A 63 -10.58 18.42 2.93
CA PRO A 63 -9.25 18.86 3.27
C PRO A 63 -8.23 17.78 2.87
N ALA A 64 -7.21 18.17 2.11
CA ALA A 64 -6.10 17.28 1.78
C ALA A 64 -5.43 16.77 3.05
N ILE A 65 -4.90 15.54 3.00
CA ILE A 65 -4.06 14.99 4.06
C ILE A 65 -2.63 15.49 3.80
N ASP A 66 -2.09 16.31 4.70
CA ASP A 66 -0.81 17.00 4.54
C ASP A 66 0.34 16.02 4.35
N ALA A 67 0.35 14.90 5.09
CA ALA A 67 1.33 13.82 4.94
C ALA A 67 1.37 13.23 3.52
N LEU A 68 0.27 13.38 2.77
CA LEU A 68 0.08 12.83 1.43
C LEU A 68 -0.03 13.91 0.35
N ALA A 69 0.12 15.20 0.69
CA ALA A 69 -0.16 16.31 -0.20
C ALA A 69 0.67 16.32 -1.49
N ARG A 70 1.86 15.68 -1.48
CA ARG A 70 2.70 15.54 -2.68
C ARG A 70 2.14 14.57 -3.72
N PHE A 71 1.26 13.67 -3.32
CA PHE A 71 0.67 12.67 -4.22
C PHE A 71 -0.62 13.24 -4.81
N THR A 72 -0.53 13.64 -6.07
CA THR A 72 -1.64 14.23 -6.81
C THR A 72 -1.88 13.51 -8.12
N LEU A 73 -3.13 13.54 -8.58
CA LEU A 73 -3.53 13.15 -9.92
C LEU A 73 -4.26 14.34 -10.55
N ASP A 74 -3.78 14.80 -11.70
CA ASP A 74 -4.31 16.00 -12.38
C ASP A 74 -4.36 17.24 -11.45
N GLY A 75 -3.35 17.38 -10.59
CA GLY A 75 -3.22 18.52 -9.67
C GLY A 75 -4.11 18.47 -8.41
N ALA A 76 -4.92 17.42 -8.23
CA ALA A 76 -5.75 17.23 -7.04
C ALA A 76 -5.24 16.08 -6.17
N PRO A 77 -5.36 16.17 -4.82
CA PRO A 77 -4.80 15.19 -3.89
C PRO A 77 -5.45 13.82 -4.05
N LEU A 78 -4.66 12.74 -3.93
CA LEU A 78 -5.17 11.36 -4.01
C LEU A 78 -6.02 10.98 -2.80
N PHE A 79 -5.60 11.44 -1.62
CA PHE A 79 -6.25 11.19 -0.33
C PHE A 79 -6.67 12.50 0.31
N PHE A 80 -7.84 12.48 0.92
CA PHE A 80 -8.42 13.63 1.60
C PHE A 80 -9.31 13.16 2.74
N PHE A 81 -9.55 14.04 3.70
CA PHE A 81 -10.55 13.77 4.73
C PHE A 81 -11.95 14.10 4.23
N SER A 82 -12.96 13.38 4.74
CA SER A 82 -14.36 13.81 4.63
C SER A 82 -14.53 15.23 5.19
N PRO A 83 -15.57 15.98 4.79
CA PRO A 83 -15.77 17.36 5.26
C PRO A 83 -15.85 17.51 6.79
N ASP A 84 -16.31 16.47 7.49
CA ASP A 84 -16.39 16.41 8.95
C ASP A 84 -15.14 15.83 9.63
N LEU A 85 -14.09 15.53 8.84
CA LEU A 85 -12.82 14.93 9.29
C LEU A 85 -12.96 13.58 9.99
N ARG A 86 -14.08 12.87 9.76
CA ARG A 86 -14.36 11.56 10.37
C ARG A 86 -13.90 10.38 9.55
N GLN A 87 -13.53 10.57 8.29
CA GLN A 87 -13.05 9.51 7.40
C GLN A 87 -11.89 10.00 6.55
N ALA A 88 -10.91 9.13 6.33
CA ALA A 88 -9.94 9.29 5.25
C ALA A 88 -10.49 8.59 4.01
N LEU A 89 -10.52 9.32 2.90
CA LEU A 89 -11.09 8.90 1.63
C LEU A 89 -9.99 8.89 0.57
N VAL A 90 -10.20 8.09 -0.47
CA VAL A 90 -9.34 8.04 -1.66
C VAL A 90 -10.17 8.38 -2.89
N ARG A 91 -9.58 9.01 -3.89
CA ARG A 91 -10.30 9.30 -5.15
C ARG A 91 -10.61 8.03 -5.93
N ASP A 92 -11.84 7.91 -6.41
CA ASP A 92 -12.36 6.75 -7.15
C ASP A 92 -11.80 6.59 -8.57
N ASP A 93 -11.35 7.69 -9.17
CA ASP A 93 -10.64 7.75 -10.44
C ASP A 93 -9.16 7.35 -10.34
N ALA A 94 -8.64 7.28 -9.11
CA ALA A 94 -7.29 6.81 -8.81
C ALA A 94 -7.28 5.37 -8.26
N PHE A 95 -8.16 5.06 -7.32
CA PHE A 95 -8.21 3.77 -6.64
C PHE A 95 -9.65 3.27 -6.47
N GLY A 96 -9.82 1.97 -6.26
CA GLY A 96 -11.02 1.44 -5.61
C GLY A 96 -10.97 1.64 -4.09
N ASP A 97 -11.91 1.02 -3.37
CA ASP A 97 -11.80 0.88 -1.92
C ASP A 97 -10.46 0.21 -1.56
N LEU A 98 -9.79 0.74 -0.55
CA LEU A 98 -8.51 0.21 -0.05
C LEU A 98 -8.66 -0.28 1.39
N LEU A 99 -8.44 -1.57 1.60
CA LEU A 99 -8.35 -2.19 2.91
C LEU A 99 -6.96 -1.96 3.49
N ALA A 100 -6.91 -1.47 4.71
CA ALA A 100 -5.65 -1.33 5.43
C ALA A 100 -5.16 -2.71 5.88
N VAL A 101 -3.87 -2.99 5.65
CA VAL A 101 -3.23 -4.25 6.00
C VAL A 101 -2.03 -3.98 6.89
N ASP A 102 -1.96 -4.70 8.02
CA ASP A 102 -0.81 -4.69 8.92
C ASP A 102 0.29 -5.62 8.42
N ALA A 103 1.27 -5.05 7.73
CA ALA A 103 2.42 -5.79 7.20
C ALA A 103 3.31 -6.35 8.32
N THR A 104 3.30 -5.76 9.51
CA THR A 104 4.11 -6.22 10.66
C THR A 104 3.61 -7.54 11.23
N ARG A 105 2.35 -7.90 10.93
CA ARG A 105 1.70 -9.14 11.39
C ARG A 105 1.50 -10.16 10.27
N LEU A 106 1.93 -9.85 9.05
CA LEU A 106 1.72 -10.73 7.92
C LEU A 106 2.67 -11.91 7.99
N ARG A 107 2.11 -13.13 8.06
CA ARG A 107 2.92 -14.35 8.10
C ARG A 107 3.62 -14.58 6.77
N ARG A 108 4.78 -15.23 6.81
CA ARG A 108 5.50 -15.67 5.62
C ARG A 108 4.61 -16.51 4.69
N GLY A 109 4.55 -16.11 3.43
CA GLY A 109 3.70 -16.71 2.39
C GLY A 109 2.22 -16.34 2.46
N ALA A 110 1.78 -15.60 3.48
CA ALA A 110 0.40 -15.14 3.56
C ALA A 110 0.17 -13.95 2.63
N THR A 111 -0.92 -13.99 1.87
CA THR A 111 -1.35 -12.91 0.98
C THR A 111 -2.50 -12.14 1.61
N ALA A 112 -2.44 -10.82 1.55
CA ALA A 112 -3.51 -9.92 1.96
C ALA A 112 -3.89 -8.99 0.81
N LEU A 113 -5.17 -8.96 0.47
CA LEU A 113 -5.72 -8.07 -0.56
C LEU A 113 -5.83 -6.65 -0.01
N ILE A 114 -5.41 -5.67 -0.83
CA ILE A 114 -5.50 -4.25 -0.49
C ILE A 114 -6.69 -3.62 -1.22
N GLY A 115 -6.77 -3.77 -2.54
CA GLY A 115 -7.77 -3.09 -3.36
C GLY A 115 -7.31 -3.02 -4.80
N SER A 116 -7.65 -1.94 -5.51
CA SER A 116 -7.21 -1.75 -6.89
C SER A 116 -6.79 -0.33 -7.20
N VAL A 117 -5.85 -0.18 -8.13
CA VAL A 117 -5.45 1.09 -8.73
C VAL A 117 -6.00 1.17 -10.15
N ARG A 118 -6.54 2.34 -10.53
CA ARG A 118 -7.07 2.54 -11.87
C ARG A 118 -5.93 2.59 -12.89
N PRO A 119 -6.11 2.02 -14.10
CA PRO A 119 -5.04 2.01 -15.11
C PRO A 119 -4.49 3.38 -15.48
N ALA A 120 -5.34 4.42 -15.53
CA ALA A 120 -4.92 5.78 -15.83
C ALA A 120 -4.03 6.37 -14.73
N ALA A 121 -4.47 6.25 -13.47
CA ALA A 121 -3.69 6.67 -12.32
C ALA A 121 -2.38 5.90 -12.19
N ARG A 122 -2.38 4.59 -12.43
CA ARG A 122 -1.16 3.78 -12.44
C ARG A 122 -0.14 4.24 -13.46
N ARG A 123 -0.57 4.57 -14.67
CA ARG A 123 0.32 5.16 -15.69
C ARG A 123 0.86 6.53 -15.30
N SER A 124 0.04 7.36 -14.68
CA SER A 124 0.44 8.73 -14.28
C SER A 124 1.37 8.76 -13.08
N LEU A 125 1.12 7.91 -12.08
CA LEU A 125 1.88 7.90 -10.82
C LEU A 125 3.13 7.01 -10.93
N GLY A 126 3.03 5.88 -11.62
CA GLY A 126 4.03 4.83 -11.61
C GLY A 126 3.97 3.94 -10.36
N ASP A 127 4.51 2.73 -10.48
CA ASP A 127 4.32 1.66 -9.48
C ASP A 127 5.00 1.97 -8.13
N LEU A 128 6.13 2.67 -8.13
CA LEU A 128 6.81 3.08 -6.90
C LEU A 128 6.05 4.16 -6.14
N ALA A 129 5.48 5.14 -6.85
CA ALA A 129 4.69 6.18 -6.20
C ALA A 129 3.39 5.60 -5.62
N ILE A 130 2.82 4.57 -6.27
CA ILE A 130 1.71 3.79 -5.71
C ILE A 130 2.13 3.12 -4.40
N LEU A 131 3.24 2.37 -4.39
CA LEU A 131 3.72 1.75 -3.16
C LEU A 131 3.97 2.81 -2.07
N GLU A 132 4.59 3.93 -2.43
CA GLU A 132 4.91 4.98 -1.49
C GLU A 132 3.65 5.61 -0.87
N VAL A 133 2.64 5.92 -1.68
CA VAL A 133 1.38 6.45 -1.15
C VAL A 133 0.66 5.43 -0.28
N LEU A 134 0.68 4.13 -0.62
CA LEU A 134 0.06 3.07 0.20
C LEU A 134 0.75 2.93 1.56
N VAL A 135 2.08 3.03 1.62
CA VAL A 135 2.84 3.00 2.88
C VAL A 135 2.61 4.27 3.69
N ARG A 136 2.71 5.45 3.06
CA ARG A 136 2.59 6.76 3.72
C ARG A 136 1.18 7.00 4.26
N SER A 137 0.17 6.49 3.54
CA SER A 137 -1.25 6.56 3.96
C SER A 137 -1.60 5.53 5.04
N GLU A 138 -0.68 4.64 5.39
CA GLU A 138 -0.90 3.50 6.29
C GLU A 138 -1.95 2.50 5.79
N VAL A 139 -2.31 2.53 4.50
CA VAL A 139 -3.02 1.42 3.84
C VAL A 139 -2.16 0.15 3.93
N ILE A 140 -0.84 0.29 3.76
CA ILE A 140 0.13 -0.72 4.18
C ILE A 140 0.76 -0.21 5.48
N GLN A 141 0.27 -0.70 6.61
CA GLN A 141 0.80 -0.33 7.91
C GLN A 141 2.14 -1.05 8.14
N THR A 142 3.21 -0.28 8.24
CA THR A 142 4.58 -0.80 8.39
C THR A 142 5.15 -0.67 9.80
N TYR A 143 4.39 -0.12 10.75
CA TYR A 143 4.79 0.01 12.14
C TYR A 143 3.57 0.08 13.08
N VAL A 144 3.80 -0.10 14.38
CA VAL A 144 2.72 -0.09 15.39
C VAL A 144 2.71 1.20 16.20
N HIS A 145 3.87 1.63 16.73
CA HIS A 145 3.96 2.81 17.61
C HIS A 145 4.87 3.92 17.06
N ILE A 146 6.15 3.66 16.78
CA ILE A 146 7.13 4.76 16.59
C ILE A 146 7.39 5.06 15.12
N GLY A 147 7.62 4.03 14.30
CA GLY A 147 7.90 4.22 12.87
C GLY A 147 8.58 3.03 12.23
N SER A 148 8.94 3.18 10.96
CA SER A 148 9.68 2.16 10.21
C SER A 148 10.77 2.75 9.31
N GLU A 149 11.82 1.97 9.13
CA GLU A 149 12.87 2.19 8.13
C GLU A 149 12.72 1.11 7.06
N LEU A 150 12.45 1.53 5.82
CA LEU A 150 12.16 0.64 4.70
C LEU A 150 13.22 0.77 3.62
N CYS A 151 13.51 -0.36 3.01
CA CYS A 151 14.39 -0.55 1.89
C CYS A 151 13.57 -1.16 0.76
N VAL A 152 13.44 -0.40 -0.32
CA VAL A 152 12.54 -0.69 -1.44
C VAL A 152 13.37 -1.01 -2.67
N ALA A 153 13.14 -2.19 -3.24
CA ALA A 153 13.75 -2.61 -4.49
C ALA A 153 13.08 -1.92 -5.70
N ASP A 154 13.72 -1.98 -6.86
CA ASP A 154 13.05 -1.57 -8.10
C ASP A 154 11.88 -2.52 -8.46
N PRO A 155 10.85 -2.00 -9.13
CA PRO A 155 9.76 -2.84 -9.61
C PRO A 155 10.26 -3.84 -10.65
N VAL A 156 9.88 -5.11 -10.48
CA VAL A 156 10.15 -6.18 -11.44
C VAL A 156 8.83 -6.71 -11.95
N GLY A 157 8.66 -6.74 -13.27
CA GLY A 157 7.37 -7.06 -13.88
C GLY A 157 7.46 -7.44 -15.34
N ALA A 158 6.42 -8.12 -15.81
CA ALA A 158 6.16 -8.48 -17.20
C ALA A 158 4.65 -8.45 -17.45
N ASP A 159 4.25 -8.21 -18.69
CA ASP A 159 2.84 -8.24 -19.12
C ASP A 159 1.89 -7.36 -18.29
N GLY A 160 2.39 -6.22 -17.82
CA GLY A 160 1.63 -5.26 -17.00
C GLY A 160 1.50 -5.64 -15.51
N ALA A 161 1.89 -6.87 -15.12
CA ALA A 161 2.02 -7.24 -13.73
C ALA A 161 3.37 -6.76 -13.17
N VAL A 162 3.39 -6.35 -11.90
CA VAL A 162 4.61 -5.89 -11.23
C VAL A 162 4.68 -6.41 -9.80
N THR A 163 5.91 -6.60 -9.34
CA THR A 163 6.25 -6.94 -7.97
C THR A 163 7.28 -5.96 -7.44
N ILE A 164 7.15 -5.55 -6.18
CA ILE A 164 8.10 -4.66 -5.51
C ILE A 164 8.40 -5.23 -4.13
N ALA A 165 9.66 -5.64 -3.92
CA ALA A 165 10.11 -6.15 -2.63
C ALA A 165 10.42 -4.99 -1.67
N VAL A 166 9.93 -5.12 -0.43
CA VAL A 166 10.15 -4.16 0.66
C VAL A 166 10.65 -4.89 1.89
N ARG A 167 11.86 -4.57 2.32
CA ARG A 167 12.45 -5.09 3.57
C ARG A 167 12.81 -3.94 4.49
N GLY A 168 12.97 -4.20 5.77
CA GLY A 168 13.35 -3.15 6.70
C GLY A 168 13.14 -3.55 8.14
N SER A 169 12.83 -2.57 8.97
CA SER A 169 12.47 -2.79 10.36
C SER A 169 11.41 -1.79 10.81
N HIS A 170 10.66 -2.17 11.83
CA HIS A 170 9.75 -1.28 12.52
C HIS A 170 10.16 -1.15 13.99
N THR A 171 10.00 0.05 14.53
CA THR A 171 10.32 0.38 15.91
C THR A 171 9.02 0.56 16.70
N TYR A 172 8.94 -0.02 17.89
CA TYR A 172 7.78 0.07 18.77
C TYR A 172 8.19 0.03 20.23
N ALA A 173 7.36 0.57 21.11
CA ALA A 173 7.58 0.51 22.56
C ALA A 173 6.53 -0.38 23.23
N THR A 174 6.97 -1.23 24.15
CA THR A 174 6.10 -1.92 25.12
C THR A 174 6.54 -1.49 26.52
N ASN A 175 7.45 -2.24 27.14
CA ASN A 175 8.20 -1.83 28.33
C ASN A 175 9.54 -1.18 27.96
N GLU A 176 10.09 -1.58 26.81
CA GLU A 176 11.33 -1.08 26.23
C GLU A 176 11.11 -0.80 24.73
N VAL A 177 12.03 -0.04 24.12
CA VAL A 177 12.05 0.18 22.68
C VAL A 177 12.57 -1.08 21.99
N GLN A 178 11.72 -1.65 21.12
CA GLN A 178 12.01 -2.82 20.31
C GLN A 178 12.15 -2.44 18.85
N ARG A 179 12.94 -3.20 18.11
CA ARG A 179 13.10 -3.08 16.66
C ARG A 179 13.04 -4.47 16.03
N ASP A 180 11.98 -4.74 15.29
CA ASP A 180 11.76 -6.03 14.65
C ASP A 180 11.84 -5.92 13.12
N PRO A 181 12.27 -7.00 12.44
CA PRO A 181 12.35 -7.02 10.98
C PRO A 181 10.95 -6.96 10.35
N LEU A 182 10.89 -6.31 9.19
CA LEU A 182 9.70 -6.25 8.35
C LEU A 182 10.07 -6.67 6.93
N HIS A 183 9.29 -7.56 6.32
CA HIS A 183 9.51 -7.98 4.95
C HIS A 183 8.19 -8.35 4.27
N PHE A 184 7.90 -7.68 3.16
CA PHE A 184 6.75 -7.99 2.32
C PHE A 184 7.05 -7.67 0.84
N THR A 185 6.22 -8.19 -0.05
CA THR A 185 6.22 -7.86 -1.48
C THR A 185 4.87 -7.27 -1.84
N LEU A 186 4.85 -6.08 -2.47
CA LEU A 186 3.66 -5.59 -3.16
C LEU A 186 3.55 -6.28 -4.52
N GLN A 187 2.36 -6.77 -4.84
CA GLN A 187 1.99 -7.24 -6.17
C GLN A 187 0.88 -6.37 -6.73
N ILE A 188 1.02 -5.95 -7.99
CA ILE A 188 -0.04 -5.31 -8.77
C ILE A 188 -0.20 -6.10 -10.07
N ASP A 189 -1.39 -6.66 -10.31
CA ASP A 189 -1.67 -7.39 -11.55
C ASP A 189 -1.91 -6.43 -12.74
N ALA A 190 -2.06 -6.99 -13.94
CA ALA A 190 -2.31 -6.20 -15.16
C ALA A 190 -3.64 -5.42 -15.13
N ALA A 191 -4.62 -5.88 -14.35
CA ALA A 191 -5.91 -5.20 -14.16
C ALA A 191 -5.84 -4.09 -13.10
N GLY A 192 -4.75 -4.02 -12.33
CA GLY A 192 -4.54 -3.06 -11.25
C GLY A 192 -4.96 -3.58 -9.88
N SER A 193 -5.30 -4.86 -9.71
CA SER A 193 -5.55 -5.43 -8.38
C SER A 193 -4.26 -5.49 -7.58
N MET A 194 -4.32 -5.10 -6.32
CA MET A 194 -3.17 -4.96 -5.43
C MET A 194 -3.28 -5.88 -4.22
N ALA A 195 -2.18 -6.54 -3.89
CA ALA A 195 -2.03 -7.37 -2.71
C ALA A 195 -0.61 -7.26 -2.15
N ILE A 196 -0.43 -7.57 -0.86
CA ILE A 196 0.90 -7.79 -0.27
C ILE A 196 1.07 -9.23 0.17
N ILE A 197 2.30 -9.73 0.09
CA ILE A 197 2.71 -11.06 0.54
C ILE A 197 3.79 -10.91 1.61
N GLY A 198 3.64 -11.60 2.74
CA GLY A 198 4.69 -11.65 3.78
C GLY A 198 5.84 -12.56 3.36
N ASN A 199 7.09 -12.15 3.63
CA ASN A 199 8.29 -12.87 3.14
C ASN A 199 9.15 -13.47 4.26
#